data_AF-A0A1B6J6Y8-F1
#
_entry.id   AF-A0A1B6J6Y8-F1
#
_cell.length_a   1.000
_cell.length_b   1.000
_cell.length_c   1.000
_cell.angle_alpha   90.00
_cell.angle_beta   90.00
_cell.angle_gamma   90.00
#
_symmetry.space_group_name_H-M   'P 1'
#
loop_
_entity.id
_entity.type
_entity.pdbx_description
1 polymer ?
#
loop_
_entity_poly.entity_id
_entity_poly.type
_entity_poly.pdbx_seq_one_letter_code
_entity_poly.pdbx_strand_id
1 'polypeptide(L)'
;DQDKTNDIPMLAINLKDLTSLQREDPDCKRIIEAVQDPDRAASADRRLAKSFIVEDGLLYKKNVAHVGHKKLLVIPKSIRDEVLFECHDSPLSGGHPWFSKTFFKIKS
;
A
#
# COMPACT_ATOMS: atom_id res chain seq x y z
N ASP A 1 39.94 -7.20 -2.46
CA ASP A 1 38.69 -7.93 -2.68
C ASP A 1 37.60 -6.88 -2.78
N GLN A 2 37.08 -6.65 -3.98
CA GLN A 2 36.14 -5.54 -4.22
C GLN A 2 34.78 -5.93 -3.67
N ASP A 3 34.33 -5.16 -2.68
CA ASP A 3 33.02 -5.19 -2.06
C ASP A 3 31.93 -5.12 -3.14
N LYS A 4 31.35 -6.29 -3.45
CA LYS A 4 30.19 -6.42 -4.31
C LYS A 4 28.94 -6.16 -3.48
N THR A 5 28.71 -4.92 -3.06
CA THR A 5 27.35 -4.41 -2.86
C THR A 5 26.70 -4.27 -4.24
N ASN A 6 26.43 -5.40 -4.89
CA ASN A 6 25.69 -5.46 -6.13
C ASN A 6 24.23 -5.06 -5.83
N ASP A 7 23.87 -3.86 -6.28
CA ASP A 7 22.54 -3.40 -6.68
C ASP A 7 21.36 -4.06 -5.95
N ILE A 8 21.06 -3.56 -4.75
CA ILE A 8 19.69 -3.68 -4.24
C ILE A 8 18.88 -2.66 -5.04
N PRO A 9 17.89 -3.07 -5.86
CA PRO A 9 17.00 -2.14 -6.51
C PRO A 9 16.22 -1.41 -5.42
N MET A 10 16.69 -0.22 -5.07
CA MET A 10 16.03 0.64 -4.10
C MET A 10 14.74 1.12 -4.76
N LEU A 11 13.64 0.47 -4.42
CA LEU A 11 12.33 0.70 -5.01
C LEU A 11 11.81 2.09 -4.65
N ALA A 12 12.20 3.09 -5.45
CA ALA A 12 11.68 4.44 -5.37
C ALA A 12 10.31 4.52 -6.08
N ILE A 13 9.27 3.89 -5.52
CA ILE A 13 7.90 4.07 -6.02
C ILE A 13 7.44 5.48 -5.67
N ASN A 14 6.97 6.28 -6.62
CA ASN A 14 6.29 7.53 -6.30
C ASN A 14 4.85 7.26 -5.81
N LEU A 15 4.26 8.15 -5.01
CA LEU A 15 2.84 8.09 -4.66
C LEU A 15 1.93 7.97 -5.90
N LYS A 16 2.28 8.67 -6.99
CA LYS A 16 1.55 8.55 -8.27
C LYS A 16 1.65 7.15 -8.87
N ASP A 17 2.81 6.52 -8.74
CA ASP A 17 3.04 5.17 -9.22
C ASP A 17 2.25 4.17 -8.39
N LEU A 18 2.16 4.38 -7.07
CA LEU A 18 1.39 3.52 -6.19
C LEU A 18 -0.12 3.57 -6.48
N THR A 19 -0.67 4.76 -6.75
CA THR A 19 -2.07 4.88 -7.18
C THR A 19 -2.32 4.12 -8.48
N SER A 20 -1.39 4.20 -9.44
CA SER A 20 -1.48 3.43 -10.69
C SER A 20 -1.41 1.93 -10.42
N LEU A 21 -0.45 1.48 -9.61
CA LEU A 21 -0.28 0.08 -9.24
C LEU A 21 -1.52 -0.50 -8.52
N GLN A 22 -2.17 0.28 -7.65
CA GLN A 22 -3.43 -0.12 -7.03
C GLN A 22 -4.60 -0.17 -8.03
N ARG A 23 -4.60 0.65 -9.07
CA ARG A 23 -5.64 0.61 -10.12
C ARG A 23 -5.44 -0.51 -11.12
N GLU A 24 -4.19 -0.91 -11.34
CA GLU A 24 -3.81 -2.03 -12.20
C GLU A 24 -4.00 -3.38 -11.49
N ASP A 25 -3.90 -3.41 -10.16
CA ASP A 25 -4.18 -4.59 -9.35
C ASP A 25 -5.70 -4.91 -9.37
N PRO A 26 -6.11 -6.10 -9.87
CA PRO A 26 -7.53 -6.44 -10.03
C PRO A 26 -8.33 -6.45 -8.72
N ASP A 27 -7.71 -6.85 -7.61
CA ASP A 27 -8.38 -6.91 -6.31
C ASP A 27 -8.57 -5.50 -5.76
N CYS A 28 -7.52 -4.68 -5.84
CA CYS A 28 -7.57 -3.30 -5.40
C CYS A 28 -8.56 -2.49 -6.23
N LYS A 29 -8.53 -2.63 -7.56
CA LYS A 29 -9.48 -1.99 -8.48
C LYS A 29 -10.93 -2.32 -8.13
N ARG A 30 -11.24 -3.60 -7.94
CA ARG A 30 -12.58 -4.08 -7.56
C ARG A 30 -13.07 -3.41 -6.27
N ILE A 31 -12.20 -3.28 -5.26
CA ILE A 31 -12.54 -2.64 -3.99
C ILE A 31 -12.69 -1.12 -4.18
N ILE A 32 -11.81 -0.47 -4.95
CA ILE A 32 -11.89 0.97 -5.24
C ILE A 32 -13.22 1.30 -5.90
N GLU A 33 -13.61 0.55 -6.94
CA GLU A 33 -14.88 0.71 -7.64
C GLU A 33 -16.06 0.51 -6.68
N ALA A 34 -16.02 -0.50 -5.80
CA ALA A 34 -17.07 -0.75 -4.83
C ALA A 34 -17.15 0.31 -3.69
N VAL A 35 -16.05 0.99 -3.39
CA VAL A 35 -16.03 2.13 -2.45
C VAL A 35 -16.59 3.39 -3.11
N GLN A 36 -16.28 3.63 -4.39
CA GLN A 36 -16.69 4.83 -5.12
C GLN A 36 -18.12 4.77 -5.65
N ASP A 37 -18.55 3.62 -6.16
CA ASP A 37 -19.90 3.36 -6.68
C ASP A 37 -20.45 2.06 -6.06
N PRO A 38 -20.91 2.13 -4.79
CA PRO A 38 -21.43 0.95 -4.10
C PRO A 38 -22.68 0.40 -4.78
N ASP A 39 -23.46 1.21 -5.49
CA ASP A 39 -24.72 0.81 -6.10
C ASP A 39 -24.54 -0.11 -7.31
N ARG A 40 -23.45 0.06 -8.06
CA ARG A 40 -23.06 -0.85 -9.14
C ARG A 40 -22.30 -2.09 -8.67
N ALA A 41 -21.81 -2.10 -7.43
CA ALA A 41 -21.03 -3.20 -6.90
C ALA A 41 -21.89 -4.40 -6.46
N ALA A 42 -21.36 -5.61 -6.63
CA ALA A 42 -21.97 -6.82 -6.10
C ALA A 42 -22.11 -6.74 -4.57
N SER A 43 -23.11 -7.43 -4.01
CA SER A 43 -23.40 -7.38 -2.57
C SER A 43 -22.21 -7.78 -1.68
N ALA A 44 -21.43 -8.77 -2.12
CA ALA A 44 -20.19 -9.19 -1.46
C ALA A 44 -19.15 -8.07 -1.43
N ASP A 45 -18.96 -7.37 -2.55
CA ASP A 45 -17.99 -6.28 -2.67
C ASP A 45 -18.41 -5.07 -1.88
N ARG A 46 -19.71 -4.74 -1.89
CA ARG A 46 -20.26 -3.67 -1.07
C ARG A 46 -20.02 -3.94 0.42
N ARG A 47 -20.14 -5.19 0.87
CA ARG A 47 -19.84 -5.57 2.26
C ARG A 47 -18.35 -5.44 2.57
N LEU A 48 -17.49 -5.89 1.66
CA LEU A 48 -16.03 -5.77 1.78
C LEU A 48 -15.59 -4.30 1.85
N ALA A 49 -16.07 -3.49 0.91
CA ALA A 49 -15.76 -2.07 0.74
C ALA A 49 -16.01 -1.23 2.00
N LYS A 50 -16.95 -1.63 2.88
CA LYS A 50 -17.19 -0.95 4.17
C LYS A 50 -15.94 -0.89 5.05
N SER A 51 -15.02 -1.84 4.90
CA SER A 51 -13.76 -1.90 5.64
C SER A 51 -12.65 -1.06 5.02
N PHE A 52 -12.91 -0.38 3.90
CA PHE A 52 -11.93 0.39 3.15
C PHE A 52 -12.35 1.86 3.01
N ILE A 53 -11.40 2.68 2.62
CA ILE A 53 -11.57 4.09 2.26
C ILE A 53 -10.59 4.44 1.14
N VAL A 54 -11.03 5.26 0.20
CA VAL A 54 -10.16 5.84 -0.83
C VAL A 54 -9.90 7.29 -0.47
N GLU A 55 -8.63 7.68 -0.38
CA GLU A 55 -8.19 9.05 -0.05
C GLU A 55 -6.99 9.41 -0.93
N ASP A 56 -7.03 10.58 -1.57
CA ASP A 56 -6.03 11.02 -2.56
C ASP A 56 -5.78 10.01 -3.69
N GLY A 57 -6.81 9.23 -4.04
CA GLY A 57 -6.74 8.18 -5.05
C GLY A 57 -6.12 6.87 -4.55
N LEU A 58 -5.63 6.80 -3.32
CA LEU A 58 -5.06 5.61 -2.69
C LEU A 58 -6.10 4.84 -1.89
N LEU A 59 -6.05 3.52 -1.98
CA LEU A 59 -6.87 2.60 -1.21
C LEU A 59 -6.23 2.31 0.16
N TYR A 60 -7.03 2.48 1.21
CA TYR A 60 -6.67 2.16 2.58
C TYR A 60 -7.68 1.19 3.20
N LYS A 61 -7.18 0.30 4.05
CA LYS A 61 -7.99 -0.50 4.96
C LYS A 61 -8.17 0.25 6.27
N LYS A 62 -9.41 0.34 6.76
CA LYS A 62 -9.71 0.90 8.08
C LYS A 62 -9.10 -0.01 9.14
N ASN A 63 -8.30 0.57 10.03
CA ASN A 63 -7.77 -0.14 11.17
C ASN A 63 -8.83 -0.17 12.28
N VAL A 64 -9.29 -1.37 12.62
CA VAL A 64 -10.24 -1.58 13.71
C VAL A 64 -9.55 -1.77 15.06
N ALA A 65 -8.22 -1.93 15.07
CA ALA A 65 -7.47 -1.97 16.32
C ALA A 65 -7.47 -0.60 16.98
N HIS A 66 -7.55 -0.57 18.32
CA HIS A 66 -7.43 0.65 19.11
C HIS A 66 -6.00 1.18 19.20
N VAL A 67 -5.06 0.58 18.46
CA VAL A 67 -3.63 0.92 18.46
C VAL A 67 -3.13 1.11 17.03
N GLY A 68 -2.15 2.01 16.86
CA GLY A 68 -1.55 2.34 15.57
C GLY A 68 -2.38 3.34 14.74
N HIS A 69 -2.10 3.38 13.44
CA HIS A 69 -2.75 4.31 12.53
C HIS A 69 -4.17 3.87 12.16
N LYS A 70 -5.11 4.82 12.05
CA LYS A 70 -6.52 4.55 11.72
C LYS A 70 -6.75 3.99 10.31
N LYS A 71 -5.78 4.18 9.41
CA LYS A 71 -5.83 3.76 8.00
C LYS A 71 -4.52 3.04 7.68
N LEU A 72 -4.63 1.88 7.04
CA LEU A 72 -3.50 1.07 6.61
C LEU A 72 -3.47 1.06 5.08
N LEU A 73 -2.36 1.48 4.50
CA LEU A 73 -2.19 1.51 3.05
C LEU A 73 -2.27 0.09 2.48
N VAL A 74 -3.09 -0.10 1.44
CA VAL A 74 -3.19 -1.41 0.77
C VAL A 74 -2.03 -1.55 -0.21
N ILE A 75 -1.18 -2.55 -0.01
CA ILE A 75 -0.07 -2.82 -0.93
C ILE A 75 -0.56 -3.70 -2.09
N PRO A 76 -0.47 -3.24 -3.36
CA PRO A 76 -0.84 -4.04 -4.52
C PRO A 76 0.08 -5.25 -4.66
N LYS A 77 -0.43 -6.36 -5.20
CA LYS A 77 0.29 -7.64 -5.24
C LYS A 77 1.64 -7.56 -5.92
N SER A 78 1.75 -6.75 -6.97
CA SER A 78 2.96 -6.59 -7.79
C SER A 78 4.21 -6.19 -7.01
N ILE A 79 4.06 -5.53 -5.86
CA ILE A 79 5.18 -5.02 -5.06
C ILE A 79 5.23 -5.62 -3.64
N ARG A 80 4.37 -6.61 -3.34
CA ARG A 80 4.33 -7.23 -2.00
C ARG A 80 5.61 -7.98 -1.68
N ASP A 81 6.12 -8.75 -2.64
CA ASP A 81 7.31 -9.57 -2.44
C ASP A 81 8.54 -8.71 -2.17
N GLU A 82 8.64 -7.60 -2.89
CA GLU A 82 9.69 -6.60 -2.69
C GLU A 82 9.56 -5.87 -1.35
N VAL A 83 8.34 -5.48 -0.98
CA VAL A 83 8.04 -4.92 0.35
C VAL A 83 8.44 -5.89 1.47
N LEU A 84 8.18 -7.19 1.31
CA LEU A 84 8.54 -8.22 2.28
C LEU A 84 10.05 -8.45 2.31
N PHE A 85 10.71 -8.49 1.15
CA PHE A 85 12.16 -8.60 1.03
C PHE A 85 12.87 -7.47 1.79
N GLU A 86 12.46 -6.23 1.57
CA GLU A 86 13.00 -5.05 2.26
C GLU A 86 12.75 -5.08 3.78
N CYS A 87 11.65 -5.70 4.23
CA CYS A 87 11.36 -5.87 5.66
C CYS A 87 12.20 -6.98 6.32
N HIS A 88 12.63 -8.00 5.57
CA HIS A 88 13.28 -9.19 6.11
C HIS A 88 14.81 -9.18 5.97
N ASP A 89 15.34 -8.65 4.86
CA ASP A 89 16.73 -8.88 4.45
C ASP A 89 17.66 -7.67 4.68
N SER A 90 17.18 -6.61 5.33
CA SER A 90 18.02 -5.46 5.66
C SER A 90 18.66 -5.62 7.06
N PRO A 91 19.99 -5.85 7.18
CA PRO A 91 20.70 -5.78 8.46
C PRO A 91 20.72 -4.37 9.06
N LEU A 92 20.16 -3.37 8.36
CA LEU A 92 19.88 -2.04 8.83
C LEU A 92 18.39 -1.94 9.22
N SER A 93 18.04 -2.53 10.35
CA SER A 93 16.73 -2.40 11.02
C SER A 93 16.45 -0.98 11.58
N GLY A 94 17.03 0.04 10.95
CA GLY A 94 16.73 1.45 11.16
C GLY A 94 15.87 1.97 10.00
N GLY A 95 14.55 1.74 10.11
CA GLY A 95 13.49 2.18 9.20
C GLY A 95 13.90 3.03 8.00
N HIS A 96 14.01 2.39 6.83
CA HIS A 96 14.29 3.07 5.58
C HIS A 96 13.26 4.18 5.32
N PRO A 97 13.71 5.38 4.92
CA PRO A 97 12.91 6.60 4.97
C PRO A 97 11.69 6.60 4.05
N TRP A 98 11.55 5.68 3.08
CA TRP A 98 10.37 5.59 2.23
C TRP A 98 9.12 5.09 2.98
N PHE A 99 9.25 4.03 3.78
CA PHE A 99 8.15 3.59 4.66
C PHE A 99 7.70 4.72 5.58
N SER A 100 8.66 5.39 6.22
CA SER A 100 8.38 6.50 7.12
C SER A 100 7.79 7.72 6.39
N LYS A 101 8.31 8.12 5.22
CA LYS A 101 7.86 9.32 4.47
C LYS A 101 6.50 9.15 3.80
N THR A 102 6.20 7.98 3.24
CA THR A 102 4.89 7.70 2.65
C THR A 102 3.82 7.58 3.72
N PHE A 103 4.15 7.00 4.89
CA PHE A 103 3.27 7.06 6.06
C PHE A 103 3.14 8.48 6.66
N PHE A 104 4.23 9.27 6.67
CA PHE A 104 4.23 10.63 7.23
C PHE A 104 3.41 11.61 6.39
N LYS A 105 3.40 11.46 5.06
CA LYS A 105 2.73 12.41 4.16
C LYS A 105 1.21 12.25 4.11
N ILE A 106 0.66 11.17 4.67
CA ILE A 106 -0.79 10.96 4.86
C ILE A 106 -1.33 11.78 6.05
N LYS A 107 -0.50 12.63 6.66
CA LYS A 107 -0.93 13.56 7.70
C LYS A 107 -0.40 14.96 7.42
N SER A 108 -1.15 15.73 6.62
CA SER A 108 -1.18 17.19 6.72
C SER A 108 -2.60 17.68 6.49
#